data_AF-A0A919BFC0-F1
#
_entry.id   AF-A0A919BFC0-F1
#
_cell.length_a   1.000
_cell.length_b   1.000
_cell.length_c   1.000
_cell.angle_alpha   90.00
_cell.angle_beta   90.00
_cell.angle_gamma   90.00
#
_symmetry.space_group_name_H-M   'P 1'
#
loop_
_entity.id
_entity.type
_entity.pdbx_description
1 polymer ?
#
loop_
_entity_poly.entity_id
_entity_poly.type
_entity_poly.pdbx_seq_one_letter_code
_entity_poly.pdbx_strand_id
1 'polypeptide(L)'
;MVPINESYPNIGYVLNRLADIADTKSLAAKGKSRYRKEEDFASRKSLDPTLISESVRHLFYEPISQVVTGSFAEFFSDCIWMGLNNFIEIMKRVPMEGVAQNKVVYQLNQHLLVETLASIIWQVGINQMPNNTVPSFYLDSHPIKALIDFYNSQQDLAENDIKKFFENTDRTVRKWRSGEELPNIGNLTLLAQWASLSNPEAVNEEMETLFLARFIDSFHRKTKHQFVTHLKEAVLWRLQHNQEPFIDFGRIFYQFYINEISSANLHILSAEGNELHKLLRRSTTKPSGSFADYSARLASLKKSIEEHNLNDELSYHYYWLQGRMLILSGQIDTALECYLNAVESSLYKSGDNIRNLLKEALAIAAIQQKPHKPTLKKIKSRALTFCPQIIEPQLRELPVNITKEDVDEWCFWFAIRFPQSGWFEEGKEILMDRLRQLGLDEVAKKCH
;
A
#
# COMPACT_ATOMS: atom_id res chain seq x y z
N MET A 1 -4.25 19.13 8.93
CA MET A 1 -3.78 18.07 8.01
C MET A 1 -3.21 16.95 8.84
N VAL A 2 -3.73 15.72 8.71
CA VAL A 2 -3.17 14.55 9.40
C VAL A 2 -1.75 14.31 8.84
N PRO A 3 -0.73 14.22 9.69
CA PRO A 3 0.65 13.98 9.23
C PRO A 3 0.75 12.66 8.44
N ILE A 4 1.59 12.59 7.40
CA ILE A 4 2.05 11.31 6.82
C ILE A 4 2.83 10.58 7.92
N ASN A 5 2.12 9.79 8.71
CA ASN A 5 2.65 8.68 9.51
C ASN A 5 1.59 7.59 9.75
N GLU A 6 0.40 7.71 9.14
CA GLU A 6 -0.62 6.67 9.18
C GLU A 6 -0.53 5.78 7.92
N SER A 7 -0.21 4.51 8.17
CA SER A 7 -0.48 3.28 7.43
C SER A 7 -0.42 3.24 5.88
N TYR A 8 0.75 3.05 5.27
CA TYR A 8 0.81 2.33 3.97
C TYR A 8 0.96 0.85 4.23
N PRO A 9 0.13 -0.06 3.64
CA PRO A 9 0.71 -0.91 2.57
C PRO A 9 -0.23 -1.77 1.71
N ASN A 10 -1.50 -1.40 1.57
CA ASN A 10 -2.29 -1.98 0.51
C ASN A 10 -2.14 -1.08 -0.72
N ILE A 11 -1.98 -1.66 -1.91
CA ILE A 11 -1.93 -0.91 -3.16
C ILE A 11 -3.12 0.04 -3.35
N GLY A 12 -4.30 -0.30 -2.80
CA GLY A 12 -5.46 0.60 -2.76
C GLY A 12 -5.22 1.87 -1.95
N TYR A 13 -4.47 1.78 -0.85
CA TYR A 13 -4.05 2.93 -0.06
C TYR A 13 -3.01 3.76 -0.81
N VAL A 14 -2.04 3.11 -1.48
CA VAL A 14 -1.05 3.79 -2.33
C VAL A 14 -1.73 4.60 -3.41
N LEU A 15 -2.64 3.97 -4.16
CA LEU A 15 -3.45 4.62 -5.19
C LEU A 15 -4.25 5.80 -4.62
N ASN A 16 -4.94 5.60 -3.50
CA ASN A 16 -5.73 6.64 -2.87
C ASN A 16 -4.86 7.86 -2.47
N ARG A 17 -3.68 7.61 -1.91
CA ARG A 17 -2.77 8.67 -1.49
C ARG A 17 -2.10 9.38 -2.66
N LEU A 18 -1.69 8.66 -3.71
CA LEU A 18 -1.19 9.30 -4.93
C LEU A 18 -2.27 10.15 -5.59
N ALA A 19 -3.52 9.68 -5.61
CA ALA A 19 -4.67 10.44 -6.10
C ALA A 19 -5.01 11.66 -5.21
N ASP A 20 -4.79 11.57 -3.90
CA ASP A 20 -4.89 12.70 -2.96
C ASP A 20 -3.81 13.76 -3.24
N ILE A 21 -2.57 13.33 -3.53
CA ILE A 21 -1.48 14.23 -3.89
C ILE A 21 -1.81 14.94 -5.21
N ALA A 22 -2.31 14.19 -6.20
CA ALA A 22 -2.75 14.70 -7.50
C ALA A 22 -4.06 15.50 -7.47
N ASP A 23 -4.85 15.41 -6.38
CA ASP A 23 -6.18 16.03 -6.23
C ASP A 23 -7.20 15.61 -7.30
N THR A 24 -7.06 14.38 -7.77
CA THR A 24 -7.91 13.79 -8.79
C THR A 24 -9.14 13.09 -8.19
N LYS A 25 -9.14 12.84 -6.88
CA LYS A 25 -10.25 12.16 -6.16
C LYS A 25 -11.61 12.79 -6.40
N SER A 26 -11.68 14.12 -6.31
CA SER A 26 -12.93 14.88 -6.43
C SER A 26 -13.54 14.80 -7.83
N LEU A 27 -12.69 14.70 -8.86
CA LEU A 27 -13.07 14.54 -10.26
C LEU A 27 -13.45 13.09 -10.58
N ALA A 28 -12.69 12.12 -10.06
CA ALA A 28 -12.95 10.69 -10.22
C ALA A 28 -14.33 10.27 -9.64
N ALA A 29 -14.79 10.94 -8.57
CA ALA A 29 -16.08 10.67 -7.93
C ALA A 29 -17.31 10.98 -8.81
N LYS A 30 -17.17 11.81 -9.86
CA LYS A 30 -18.30 12.21 -10.73
C LYS A 30 -18.57 11.25 -11.90
N GLY A 31 -17.68 10.29 -12.19
CA GLY A 31 -17.81 9.31 -13.28
C GLY A 31 -18.76 8.15 -12.97
N LYS A 32 -19.11 7.30 -13.95
CA LYS A 32 -20.01 6.11 -13.80
C LYS A 32 -19.37 4.91 -13.05
N SER A 33 -18.17 5.07 -12.52
CA SER A 33 -17.34 3.93 -12.10
C SER A 33 -17.68 3.39 -10.70
N ARG A 34 -17.47 2.08 -10.51
CA ARG A 34 -17.59 1.29 -9.25
C ARG A 34 -16.56 1.65 -8.15
N TYR A 35 -15.87 2.77 -8.33
CA TYR A 35 -14.71 3.25 -7.56
C TYR A 35 -15.01 4.61 -6.90
N ARG A 36 -16.30 4.93 -6.69
CA ARG A 36 -16.80 6.27 -6.36
C ARG A 36 -16.53 6.77 -4.95
N LYS A 37 -16.37 5.89 -3.95
CA LYS A 37 -16.29 6.32 -2.55
C LYS A 37 -14.87 6.19 -2.02
N GLU A 38 -14.43 7.16 -1.23
CA GLU A 38 -13.16 7.09 -0.48
C GLU A 38 -13.12 5.84 0.42
N GLU A 39 -14.29 5.45 0.92
CA GLU A 39 -14.58 4.19 1.61
C GLU A 39 -14.29 2.96 0.72
N ASP A 40 -14.53 2.99 -0.60
CA ASP A 40 -14.26 1.84 -1.48
C ASP A 40 -12.78 1.54 -1.64
N PHE A 41 -11.88 2.54 -1.60
CA PHE A 41 -10.44 2.30 -1.73
C PHE A 41 -9.75 2.04 -0.39
N ALA A 42 -10.16 2.73 0.68
CA ALA A 42 -9.62 2.51 2.02
C ALA A 42 -10.15 1.20 2.66
N SER A 43 -11.40 0.80 2.37
CA SER A 43 -12.00 -0.44 2.90
C SER A 43 -11.67 -1.70 2.09
N ARG A 44 -11.28 -1.56 0.81
CA ARG A 44 -10.79 -2.69 -0.01
C ARG A 44 -9.33 -2.98 0.32
N LYS A 45 -9.10 -3.48 1.54
CA LYS A 45 -7.83 -4.02 2.07
C LYS A 45 -7.19 -5.10 1.17
N SER A 46 -7.92 -5.64 0.20
CA SER A 46 -7.44 -6.54 -0.85
C SER A 46 -7.78 -5.98 -2.24
N LEU A 47 -6.78 -5.84 -3.11
CA LEU A 47 -7.03 -5.52 -4.52
C LEU A 47 -7.00 -6.80 -5.38
N ASP A 48 -7.86 -6.83 -6.39
CA ASP A 48 -7.78 -7.80 -7.49
C ASP A 48 -6.75 -7.25 -8.51
N PRO A 49 -5.72 -8.04 -8.88
CA PRO A 49 -4.67 -7.60 -9.79
C PRO A 49 -5.19 -7.01 -11.12
N THR A 50 -6.33 -7.47 -11.61
CA THR A 50 -6.93 -6.97 -12.87
C THR A 50 -7.42 -5.52 -12.75
N LEU A 51 -7.72 -5.07 -11.54
CA LEU A 51 -8.33 -3.76 -11.32
C LEU A 51 -7.30 -2.66 -11.11
N ILE A 52 -6.01 -2.98 -10.99
CA ILE A 52 -4.97 -1.95 -10.78
C ILE A 52 -4.95 -1.02 -12.00
N SER A 53 -5.01 -1.58 -13.22
CA SER A 53 -4.94 -0.79 -14.46
C SER A 53 -6.19 0.09 -14.62
N GLU A 54 -7.37 -0.48 -14.38
CA GLU A 54 -8.62 0.30 -14.33
C GLU A 54 -8.57 1.40 -13.27
N SER A 55 -8.00 1.11 -12.09
CA SER A 55 -7.87 2.08 -11.00
C SER A 55 -6.94 3.21 -11.37
N VAL A 56 -5.80 2.93 -12.01
CA VAL A 56 -4.88 3.98 -12.49
C VAL A 56 -5.57 4.86 -13.53
N ARG A 57 -6.26 4.24 -14.50
CA ARG A 57 -7.01 4.99 -15.51
C ARG A 57 -8.07 5.90 -14.88
N HIS A 58 -8.88 5.38 -13.96
CA HIS A 58 -9.97 6.14 -13.34
C HIS A 58 -9.50 7.20 -12.33
N LEU A 59 -8.40 6.94 -11.60
CA LEU A 59 -7.91 7.87 -10.58
C LEU A 59 -6.92 8.90 -11.14
N PHE A 60 -6.28 8.65 -12.27
CA PHE A 60 -5.24 9.54 -12.81
C PHE A 60 -5.60 9.96 -14.22
N TYR A 61 -5.60 9.05 -15.20
CA TYR A 61 -5.79 9.42 -16.61
C TYR A 61 -7.08 10.21 -16.87
N GLU A 62 -8.25 9.69 -16.48
CA GLU A 62 -9.54 10.32 -16.77
C GLU A 62 -9.73 11.68 -16.08
N PRO A 63 -9.35 11.87 -14.80
CA PRO A 63 -9.34 13.19 -14.17
C PRO A 63 -8.32 14.17 -14.76
N ILE A 64 -7.09 13.72 -15.01
CA ILE A 64 -5.99 14.58 -15.45
C ILE A 64 -6.25 15.06 -16.89
N SER A 65 -6.73 14.19 -17.77
CA SER A 65 -7.09 14.54 -19.16
C SER A 65 -8.25 15.54 -19.30
N GLN A 66 -9.00 15.81 -18.24
CA GLN A 66 -10.00 16.90 -18.23
C GLN A 66 -9.36 18.28 -18.01
N VAL A 67 -8.09 18.31 -17.59
CA VAL A 67 -7.42 19.51 -17.08
C VAL A 67 -6.18 19.83 -17.93
N VAL A 68 -5.38 18.82 -18.27
CA VAL A 68 -4.16 18.95 -19.09
C VAL A 68 -4.30 18.14 -20.39
N THR A 69 -3.28 18.18 -21.25
CA THR A 69 -3.31 17.44 -22.52
C THR A 69 -3.45 15.92 -22.31
N GLY A 70 -4.08 15.23 -23.27
CA GLY A 70 -4.23 13.78 -23.22
C GLY A 70 -2.88 13.04 -23.19
N SER A 71 -1.88 13.54 -23.92
CA SER A 71 -0.52 12.99 -23.94
C SER A 71 0.17 13.08 -22.59
N PHE A 72 0.06 14.22 -21.90
CA PHE A 72 0.62 14.34 -20.55
C PHE A 72 -0.14 13.46 -19.55
N ALA A 73 -1.47 13.39 -19.65
CA ALA A 73 -2.28 12.55 -18.78
C ALA A 73 -1.92 11.07 -18.91
N GLU A 74 -1.66 10.60 -20.14
CA GLU A 74 -1.18 9.25 -20.43
C GLU A 74 0.21 9.02 -19.84
N PHE A 75 1.17 9.88 -20.18
CA PHE A 75 2.53 9.85 -19.64
C PHE A 75 2.57 9.77 -18.11
N PHE A 76 1.87 10.68 -17.44
CA PHE A 76 1.83 10.73 -15.98
C PHE A 76 1.21 9.45 -15.39
N SER A 77 0.15 8.94 -16.01
CA SER A 77 -0.50 7.70 -15.58
C SER A 77 0.41 6.49 -15.73
N ASP A 78 1.20 6.44 -16.79
CA ASP A 78 2.20 5.38 -17.02
C ASP A 78 3.32 5.43 -15.97
N CYS A 79 3.78 6.62 -15.58
CA CYS A 79 4.74 6.76 -14.48
C CYS A 79 4.17 6.25 -13.15
N ILE A 80 2.90 6.55 -12.85
CA ILE A 80 2.21 6.03 -11.65
C ILE A 80 2.11 4.51 -11.71
N TRP A 81 1.70 3.95 -12.85
CA TRP A 81 1.61 2.51 -13.09
C TRP A 81 2.97 1.82 -12.88
N MET A 82 4.04 2.37 -13.45
CA MET A 82 5.40 1.85 -13.28
C MET A 82 5.84 1.87 -11.82
N GLY A 83 5.60 2.98 -11.09
CA GLY A 83 5.88 3.08 -9.66
C GLY A 83 5.14 2.01 -8.83
N LEU A 84 3.89 1.73 -9.15
CA LEU A 84 3.10 0.70 -8.49
C LEU A 84 3.63 -0.72 -8.76
N ASN A 85 4.06 -1.02 -9.99
CA ASN A 85 4.68 -2.30 -10.31
C ASN A 85 6.00 -2.49 -9.56
N ASN A 86 6.83 -1.44 -9.49
CA ASN A 86 8.06 -1.46 -8.70
C ASN A 86 7.77 -1.71 -7.21
N PHE A 87 6.74 -1.07 -6.65
CA PHE A 87 6.26 -1.39 -5.29
C PHE A 87 5.91 -2.88 -5.14
N ILE A 88 5.06 -3.42 -6.01
CA ILE A 88 4.65 -4.84 -5.95
C ILE A 88 5.88 -5.76 -6.00
N GLU A 89 6.84 -5.49 -6.88
CA GLU A 89 8.05 -6.30 -7.01
C GLU A 89 8.95 -6.24 -5.77
N ILE A 90 9.07 -5.07 -5.14
CA ILE A 90 9.76 -4.94 -3.84
C ILE A 90 9.07 -5.82 -2.79
N MET A 91 7.74 -5.70 -2.67
CA MET A 91 6.96 -6.45 -1.68
C MET A 91 7.02 -7.96 -1.92
N LYS A 92 7.18 -8.43 -3.15
CA LYS A 92 7.37 -9.86 -3.44
C LYS A 92 8.76 -10.37 -3.04
N ARG A 93 9.79 -9.54 -3.15
CA ARG A 93 11.20 -9.94 -2.98
C ARG A 93 11.71 -9.81 -1.54
N VAL A 94 11.18 -8.86 -0.78
CA VAL A 94 11.68 -8.57 0.57
C VAL A 94 10.63 -8.90 1.64
N PRO A 95 10.95 -9.70 2.67
CA PRO A 95 9.95 -10.16 3.64
C PRO A 95 9.31 -9.04 4.48
N MET A 96 10.09 -8.05 4.93
CA MET A 96 9.61 -6.97 5.82
C MET A 96 8.98 -7.43 7.15
N GLU A 97 9.15 -8.72 7.50
CA GLU A 97 8.68 -9.29 8.76
C GLU A 97 9.49 -8.74 9.94
N GLY A 98 8.82 -8.12 10.92
CA GLY A 98 9.51 -7.49 12.05
C GLY A 98 10.00 -6.07 11.80
N VAL A 99 9.65 -5.46 10.66
CA VAL A 99 9.88 -4.03 10.42
C VAL A 99 8.60 -3.25 10.74
N ALA A 100 8.74 -2.07 11.35
CA ALA A 100 7.61 -1.18 11.61
C ALA A 100 7.04 -0.58 10.31
N GLN A 101 5.74 -0.39 10.26
CA GLN A 101 5.04 0.08 9.07
C GLN A 101 5.52 1.47 8.62
N ASN A 102 5.64 2.41 9.57
CA ASN A 102 6.08 3.78 9.31
C ASN A 102 7.49 3.84 8.69
N LYS A 103 8.40 2.95 9.09
CA LYS A 103 9.74 2.86 8.51
C LYS A 103 9.70 2.35 7.07
N VAL A 104 8.84 1.37 6.76
CA VAL A 104 8.62 0.94 5.37
C VAL A 104 8.06 2.09 4.53
N VAL A 105 7.08 2.85 5.04
CA VAL A 105 6.52 4.04 4.35
C VAL A 105 7.63 5.05 4.06
N TYR A 106 8.47 5.32 5.04
CA TYR A 106 9.58 6.25 4.90
C TYR A 106 10.53 5.83 3.78
N GLN A 107 10.93 4.55 3.73
CA GLN A 107 11.80 4.01 2.69
C GLN A 107 11.15 4.03 1.31
N LEU A 108 9.85 3.73 1.22
CA LEU A 108 9.09 3.85 -0.04
C LEU A 108 9.05 5.29 -0.55
N ASN A 109 8.83 6.26 0.33
CA ASN A 109 8.87 7.67 -0.07
C ASN A 109 10.28 8.05 -0.56
N GLN A 110 11.30 7.71 0.22
CA GLN A 110 12.70 8.08 -0.05
C GLN A 110 13.25 7.47 -1.35
N HIS A 111 12.96 6.20 -1.62
CA HIS A 111 13.59 5.50 -2.73
C HIS A 111 12.66 5.27 -3.91
N LEU A 112 11.36 5.02 -3.68
CA LEU A 112 10.44 4.74 -4.79
C LEU A 112 9.76 6.02 -5.29
N LEU A 113 9.09 6.78 -4.42
CA LEU A 113 8.34 7.96 -4.86
C LEU A 113 9.25 9.12 -5.29
N VAL A 114 10.31 9.40 -4.52
CA VAL A 114 11.30 10.43 -4.90
C VAL A 114 11.89 10.13 -6.27
N GLU A 115 12.30 8.89 -6.55
CA GLU A 115 12.90 8.54 -7.83
C GLU A 115 11.89 8.58 -8.98
N THR A 116 10.66 8.12 -8.74
CA THR A 116 9.57 8.24 -9.73
C THR A 116 9.30 9.72 -10.05
N LEU A 117 9.24 10.57 -9.02
CA LEU A 117 8.97 12.00 -9.18
C LEU A 117 10.15 12.73 -9.84
N ALA A 118 11.39 12.37 -9.50
CA ALA A 118 12.58 12.90 -10.15
C ALA A 118 12.62 12.56 -11.64
N SER A 119 12.20 11.35 -12.01
CA SER A 119 12.08 10.91 -13.41
C SER A 119 11.05 11.76 -14.16
N ILE A 120 9.86 11.97 -13.57
CA ILE A 120 8.81 12.85 -14.14
C ILE A 120 9.33 14.29 -14.31
N ILE A 121 9.93 14.87 -13.26
CA ILE A 121 10.47 16.24 -13.30
C ILE A 121 11.53 16.37 -14.38
N TRP A 122 12.45 15.41 -14.47
CA TRP A 122 13.50 15.44 -15.47
C TRP A 122 12.93 15.37 -16.89
N GLN A 123 12.08 14.38 -17.18
CA GLN A 123 11.52 14.18 -18.52
C GLN A 123 10.59 15.31 -18.97
N VAL A 124 9.79 15.88 -18.05
CA VAL A 124 8.95 17.05 -18.37
C VAL A 124 9.80 18.31 -18.46
N GLY A 125 10.68 18.54 -17.49
CA GLY A 125 11.44 19.78 -17.36
C GLY A 125 12.44 20.02 -18.50
N ILE A 126 13.09 18.97 -19.01
CA ILE A 126 14.02 19.13 -20.15
C ILE A 126 13.33 19.56 -21.43
N ASN A 127 12.06 19.19 -21.61
CA ASN A 127 11.27 19.60 -22.77
C ASN A 127 10.80 21.07 -22.64
N GLN A 128 10.69 21.57 -21.41
CA GLN A 128 10.26 22.95 -21.11
C GLN A 128 11.41 23.96 -21.16
N MET A 129 12.67 23.51 -21.27
CA MET A 129 13.84 24.38 -21.21
C MET A 129 14.79 24.16 -22.40
N PRO A 130 15.29 25.21 -23.05
CA PRO A 130 16.09 25.10 -24.28
C PRO A 130 17.51 24.51 -24.05
N ASN A 131 17.97 24.43 -22.80
CA ASN A 131 19.34 24.08 -22.42
C ASN A 131 19.45 22.74 -21.69
N ASN A 132 18.51 21.81 -21.90
CA ASN A 132 18.47 20.49 -21.26
C ASN A 132 18.59 20.58 -19.72
N THR A 133 17.95 21.59 -19.15
CA THR A 133 17.83 21.79 -17.70
C THR A 133 16.38 21.60 -17.26
N VAL A 134 16.07 21.79 -15.99
CA VAL A 134 14.67 21.84 -15.51
C VAL A 134 14.36 23.21 -14.92
N PRO A 135 13.10 23.68 -14.99
CA PRO A 135 12.69 24.88 -14.30
C PRO A 135 12.96 24.81 -12.79
N SER A 136 13.59 25.86 -12.24
CA SER A 136 14.06 25.86 -10.85
C SER A 136 12.94 25.79 -9.82
N PHE A 137 11.74 26.26 -10.16
CA PHE A 137 10.57 26.20 -9.28
C PHE A 137 10.15 24.76 -8.94
N TYR A 138 10.43 23.76 -9.79
CA TYR A 138 10.16 22.35 -9.45
C TYR A 138 11.03 21.83 -8.31
N LEU A 139 12.17 22.49 -8.03
CA LEU A 139 13.14 22.10 -7.01
C LEU A 139 13.04 22.96 -5.74
N ASP A 140 12.05 23.85 -5.68
CA ASP A 140 11.79 24.67 -4.49
C ASP A 140 11.06 23.85 -3.40
N SER A 141 11.09 24.33 -2.16
CA SER A 141 10.31 23.73 -1.07
C SER A 141 8.80 23.92 -1.25
N HIS A 142 8.39 25.00 -1.94
CA HIS A 142 7.01 25.32 -2.28
C HIS A 142 6.88 25.60 -3.79
N PRO A 143 6.90 24.58 -4.66
CA PRO A 143 6.91 24.75 -6.11
C PRO A 143 5.80 25.64 -6.68
N ILE A 144 4.57 25.60 -6.12
CA ILE A 144 3.48 26.44 -6.62
C ILE A 144 3.73 27.91 -6.32
N LYS A 145 4.23 28.21 -5.11
CA LYS A 145 4.59 29.57 -4.76
C LYS A 145 5.70 30.08 -5.69
N ALA A 146 6.76 29.29 -5.86
CA ALA A 146 7.88 29.64 -6.72
C ALA A 146 7.45 29.85 -8.19
N LEU A 147 6.51 29.03 -8.69
CA LEU A 147 5.95 29.17 -10.03
C LEU A 147 5.11 30.44 -10.18
N ILE A 148 4.28 30.78 -9.18
CA ILE A 148 3.51 32.04 -9.19
C ILE A 148 4.46 33.24 -9.14
N ASP A 149 5.51 33.20 -8.33
CA ASP A 149 6.53 34.25 -8.26
C ASP A 149 7.29 34.38 -9.58
N PHE A 150 7.61 33.26 -10.24
CA PHE A 150 8.19 33.23 -11.58
C PHE A 150 7.31 33.98 -12.59
N TYR A 151 6.03 33.63 -12.73
CA TYR A 151 5.14 34.31 -13.68
C TYR A 151 4.93 35.79 -13.33
N ASN A 152 4.79 36.14 -12.05
CA ASN A 152 4.71 37.54 -11.63
C ASN A 152 5.95 38.34 -12.05
N SER A 153 7.15 37.73 -12.04
CA SER A 153 8.38 38.40 -12.47
C SER A 153 8.46 38.66 -13.97
N GLN A 154 7.66 37.98 -14.78
CA GLN A 154 7.60 38.12 -16.24
C GLN A 154 6.50 39.10 -16.69
N GLN A 155 5.66 39.59 -15.77
CA GLN A 155 4.57 40.49 -16.08
C GLN A 155 4.97 41.96 -15.90
N ASP A 156 4.81 42.75 -16.96
CA ASP A 156 5.08 44.19 -16.93
C ASP A 156 3.82 45.05 -16.69
N LEU A 157 2.63 44.47 -16.83
CA LEU A 157 1.36 45.20 -16.77
C LEU A 157 0.57 44.89 -15.49
N ALA A 158 0.21 45.94 -14.75
CA ALA A 158 -0.65 45.84 -13.55
C ALA A 158 -2.06 45.30 -13.84
N GLU A 159 -2.45 45.22 -15.12
CA GLU A 159 -3.70 44.60 -15.58
C GLU A 159 -3.67 43.08 -15.55
N ASN A 160 -2.49 42.49 -15.53
CA ASN A 160 -2.30 41.04 -15.51
C ASN A 160 -2.15 40.48 -14.09
N ASP A 161 -2.36 41.29 -13.04
CA ASP A 161 -2.31 40.81 -11.65
C ASP A 161 -3.31 39.67 -11.46
N ILE A 162 -2.81 38.55 -10.94
CA ILE A 162 -3.58 37.35 -10.58
C ILE A 162 -4.86 37.67 -9.80
N LYS A 163 -4.89 38.74 -9.00
CA LYS A 163 -6.08 39.17 -8.26
C LYS A 163 -7.28 39.49 -9.16
N LYS A 164 -7.05 40.02 -10.36
CA LYS A 164 -8.10 40.35 -11.33
C LYS A 164 -8.76 39.10 -11.93
N PHE A 165 -8.03 37.99 -12.00
CA PHE A 165 -8.56 36.69 -12.47
C PHE A 165 -9.39 35.95 -11.41
N PHE A 166 -9.27 36.39 -10.16
CA PHE A 166 -9.85 35.74 -8.99
C PHE A 166 -10.62 36.76 -8.14
N GLU A 167 -11.39 37.64 -8.79
CA GLU A 167 -11.98 38.87 -8.24
C GLU A 167 -12.92 38.70 -7.03
N ASN A 168 -13.24 37.48 -6.60
CA ASN A 168 -14.02 37.20 -5.38
C ASN A 168 -13.28 36.28 -4.39
N THR A 169 -11.99 36.02 -4.62
CA THR A 169 -11.16 35.03 -3.90
C THR A 169 -9.76 35.54 -3.59
N ASP A 170 -9.58 36.85 -3.40
CA ASP A 170 -8.29 37.49 -3.07
C ASP A 170 -7.61 36.84 -1.85
N ARG A 171 -8.38 36.46 -0.83
CA ARG A 171 -7.85 35.73 0.33
C ARG A 171 -7.22 34.38 -0.07
N THR A 172 -7.86 33.64 -0.97
CA THR A 172 -7.39 32.33 -1.43
C THR A 172 -6.11 32.47 -2.26
N VAL A 173 -6.06 33.46 -3.15
CA VAL A 173 -4.87 33.76 -3.96
C VAL A 173 -3.70 34.20 -3.09
N ARG A 174 -3.93 35.03 -2.06
CA ARG A 174 -2.88 35.39 -1.09
C ARG A 174 -2.29 34.18 -0.39
N LYS A 175 -3.12 33.18 -0.05
CA LYS A 175 -2.66 31.94 0.55
C LYS A 175 -1.82 31.08 -0.40
N TRP A 176 -2.12 31.09 -1.70
CA TRP A 176 -1.28 30.41 -2.70
C TRP A 176 0.07 31.13 -2.84
N ARG A 177 0.07 32.47 -2.90
CA ARG A 177 1.29 33.29 -2.96
C ARG A 177 2.16 33.21 -1.70
N SER A 178 1.55 33.01 -0.53
CA SER A 178 2.30 32.81 0.71
C SER A 178 2.81 31.37 0.86
N GLY A 179 2.30 30.43 0.06
CA GLY A 179 2.54 29.00 0.23
C GLY A 179 1.76 28.40 1.42
N GLU A 180 0.72 29.04 1.93
CA GLU A 180 -0.13 28.50 3.00
C GLU A 180 -1.05 27.38 2.48
N GLU A 181 -1.63 27.55 1.30
CA GLU A 181 -2.55 26.59 0.67
C GLU A 181 -2.16 26.29 -0.79
N LEU A 182 -2.66 25.17 -1.32
CA LEU A 182 -2.55 24.82 -2.73
C LEU A 182 -3.83 25.17 -3.49
N PRO A 183 -3.74 25.59 -4.76
CA PRO A 183 -4.90 25.60 -5.63
C PRO A 183 -5.43 24.18 -5.80
N ASN A 184 -6.75 24.00 -5.80
CA ASN A 184 -7.34 22.72 -6.19
C ASN A 184 -7.17 22.50 -7.70
N ILE A 185 -7.33 21.26 -8.16
CA ILE A 185 -7.14 20.90 -9.57
C ILE A 185 -8.07 21.69 -10.52
N GLY A 186 -9.27 22.07 -10.06
CA GLY A 186 -10.22 22.88 -10.83
C GLY A 186 -9.80 24.34 -11.01
N ASN A 187 -8.97 24.88 -10.09
CA ASN A 187 -8.44 26.23 -10.20
C ASN A 187 -7.27 26.33 -11.19
N LEU A 188 -6.70 25.20 -11.62
CA LEU A 188 -5.54 25.21 -12.52
C LEU A 188 -5.88 25.86 -13.86
N THR A 189 -7.09 25.65 -14.39
CA THR A 189 -7.53 26.26 -15.65
C THR A 189 -7.47 27.80 -15.60
N LEU A 190 -7.96 28.41 -14.53
CA LEU A 190 -7.90 29.86 -14.34
C LEU A 190 -6.46 30.34 -14.12
N LEU A 191 -5.65 29.57 -13.38
CA LEU A 191 -4.24 29.88 -13.18
C LEU A 191 -3.43 29.83 -14.49
N ALA A 192 -3.72 28.89 -15.39
CA ALA A 192 -3.05 28.85 -16.68
C ALA A 192 -3.50 29.98 -17.59
N GLN A 193 -4.79 30.32 -17.61
CA GLN A 193 -5.26 31.51 -18.34
C GLN A 193 -4.52 32.78 -17.89
N TRP A 194 -4.29 32.92 -16.58
CA TRP A 194 -3.45 33.99 -16.04
C TRP A 194 -1.98 33.85 -16.44
N ALA A 195 -1.41 32.64 -16.36
CA ALA A 195 -0.01 32.38 -16.70
C ALA A 195 0.30 32.72 -18.17
N SER A 196 -0.59 32.35 -19.11
CA SER A 196 -0.43 32.62 -20.54
C SER A 196 -0.42 34.12 -20.89
N LEU A 197 -0.95 35.00 -20.01
CA LEU A 197 -0.78 36.45 -20.20
C LEU A 197 0.64 36.93 -19.91
N SER A 198 1.38 36.17 -19.09
CA SER A 198 2.78 36.43 -18.77
C SER A 198 3.73 35.86 -19.83
N ASN A 199 3.26 34.85 -20.58
CA ASN A 199 4.02 34.25 -21.68
C ASN A 199 3.07 33.83 -22.83
N PRO A 200 2.67 34.78 -23.70
CA PRO A 200 1.67 34.52 -24.75
C PRO A 200 2.10 33.49 -25.81
N GLU A 201 3.39 33.15 -25.88
CA GLU A 201 3.93 32.15 -26.80
C GLU A 201 3.94 30.74 -26.21
N ALA A 202 3.68 30.56 -24.91
CA ALA A 202 3.55 29.25 -24.31
C ALA A 202 2.20 28.62 -24.70
N VAL A 203 2.25 27.48 -25.39
CA VAL A 203 1.06 26.77 -25.88
C VAL A 203 0.77 25.59 -24.95
N ASN A 204 -0.26 25.67 -24.11
CA ASN A 204 -0.76 24.59 -23.23
C ASN A 204 0.23 24.01 -22.19
N GLU A 205 1.52 24.33 -22.25
CA GLU A 205 2.56 23.88 -21.32
C GLU A 205 2.33 24.40 -19.90
N GLU A 206 1.59 25.50 -19.72
CA GLU A 206 1.35 26.11 -18.42
C GLU A 206 0.44 25.25 -17.54
N MET A 207 -0.54 24.56 -18.12
CA MET A 207 -1.43 23.65 -17.37
C MET A 207 -0.66 22.43 -16.85
N GLU A 208 0.20 21.85 -17.68
CA GLU A 208 1.06 20.73 -17.31
C GLU A 208 2.07 21.14 -16.23
N THR A 209 2.67 22.31 -16.40
CA THR A 209 3.60 22.92 -15.44
C THR A 209 2.94 23.17 -14.09
N LEU A 210 1.75 23.79 -14.10
CA LEU A 210 0.97 24.04 -12.89
C LEU A 210 0.55 22.74 -12.22
N PHE A 211 0.10 21.74 -12.98
CA PHE A 211 -0.26 20.44 -12.42
C PHE A 211 0.94 19.74 -11.77
N LEU A 212 2.08 19.68 -12.45
CA LEU A 212 3.28 19.04 -11.93
C LEU A 212 3.82 19.78 -10.69
N ALA A 213 3.92 21.11 -10.73
CA ALA A 213 4.33 21.91 -9.57
C ALA A 213 3.39 21.68 -8.38
N ARG A 214 2.07 21.63 -8.62
CA ARG A 214 1.07 21.33 -7.59
C ARG A 214 1.26 19.94 -7.00
N PHE A 215 1.51 18.94 -7.84
CA PHE A 215 1.74 17.56 -7.42
C PHE A 215 2.98 17.46 -6.51
N ILE A 216 4.09 18.10 -6.90
CA ILE A 216 5.34 18.13 -6.11
C ILE A 216 5.13 18.84 -4.78
N ASP A 217 4.49 20.02 -4.77
CA ASP A 217 4.21 20.79 -3.55
C ASP A 217 3.29 20.00 -2.60
N SER A 218 2.27 19.34 -3.14
CA SER A 218 1.40 18.44 -2.38
C SER A 218 2.18 17.28 -1.74
N PHE A 219 3.10 16.65 -2.49
CA PHE A 219 3.98 15.61 -1.95
C PHE A 219 4.86 16.15 -0.82
N HIS A 220 5.47 17.31 -1.00
CA HIS A 220 6.28 17.96 0.03
C HIS A 220 5.48 18.24 1.30
N ARG A 221 4.32 18.89 1.20
CA ARG A 221 3.47 19.18 2.38
C ARG A 221 3.06 17.92 3.12
N LYS A 222 2.60 16.91 2.38
CA LYS A 222 2.12 15.67 3.01
C LYS A 222 3.29 14.98 3.71
N THR A 223 4.48 14.99 3.13
CA THR A 223 5.70 14.42 3.73
C THR A 223 6.43 15.37 4.69
N LYS A 224 5.79 16.47 5.10
CA LYS A 224 6.38 17.51 5.97
C LYS A 224 7.73 18.02 5.47
N HIS A 225 7.90 18.09 4.16
CA HIS A 225 9.09 18.55 3.45
C HIS A 225 10.35 17.71 3.70
N GLN A 226 10.20 16.50 4.25
CA GLN A 226 11.35 15.65 4.61
C GLN A 226 12.20 15.21 3.41
N PHE A 227 11.60 15.14 2.22
CA PHE A 227 12.24 14.61 1.01
C PHE A 227 12.60 15.66 -0.04
N VAL A 228 12.49 16.97 0.27
CA VAL A 228 12.79 18.05 -0.69
C VAL A 228 14.24 17.93 -1.19
N THR A 229 15.20 17.79 -0.28
CA THR A 229 16.63 17.67 -0.64
C THR A 229 16.90 16.41 -1.47
N HIS A 230 16.35 15.27 -1.06
CA HIS A 230 16.49 14.00 -1.79
C HIS A 230 15.96 14.09 -3.22
N LEU A 231 14.78 14.72 -3.40
CA LEU A 231 14.22 14.95 -4.73
C LEU A 231 15.12 15.84 -5.58
N LYS A 232 15.61 16.95 -5.00
CA LYS A 232 16.52 17.86 -5.68
C LYS A 232 17.80 17.15 -6.12
N GLU A 233 18.42 16.37 -5.25
CA GLU A 233 19.62 15.59 -5.56
C GLU A 233 19.37 14.56 -6.66
N ALA A 234 18.24 13.84 -6.61
CA ALA A 234 17.86 12.85 -7.61
C ALA A 234 17.64 13.47 -9.00
N VAL A 235 17.07 14.67 -9.08
CA VAL A 235 16.92 15.41 -10.35
C VAL A 235 18.28 15.93 -10.85
N LEU A 236 19.09 16.53 -9.97
CA LEU A 236 20.42 17.03 -10.32
C LEU A 236 21.33 15.92 -10.83
N TRP A 237 21.27 14.73 -10.24
CA TRP A 237 22.02 13.57 -10.70
C TRP A 237 21.65 13.21 -12.15
N ARG A 238 20.35 13.16 -12.48
CA ARG A 238 19.86 12.89 -13.85
C ARG A 238 20.34 13.94 -14.84
N LEU A 239 20.33 15.22 -14.45
CA LEU A 239 20.84 16.31 -15.28
C LEU A 239 22.35 16.20 -15.55
N GLN A 240 23.13 15.80 -14.56
CA GLN A 240 24.59 15.64 -14.69
C GLN A 240 24.97 14.45 -15.58
N HIS A 241 24.19 13.37 -15.54
CA HIS A 241 24.51 12.11 -16.24
C HIS A 241 23.70 11.90 -17.52
N ASN A 242 22.65 12.70 -17.74
CA ASN A 242 21.73 12.62 -18.86
C ASN A 242 21.12 11.22 -19.08
N GLN A 243 20.76 10.54 -18.00
CA GLN A 243 20.17 9.20 -18.02
C GLN A 243 19.39 8.90 -16.74
N GLU A 244 18.52 7.89 -16.78
CA GLU A 244 17.90 7.34 -15.58
C GLU A 244 18.91 6.52 -14.76
N PRO A 245 18.90 6.61 -13.41
CA PRO A 245 19.75 5.80 -12.56
C PRO A 245 19.33 4.32 -12.62
N PHE A 246 20.31 3.42 -12.61
CA PHE A 246 20.04 2.01 -12.35
C PHE A 246 19.85 1.79 -10.85
N ILE A 247 18.61 1.54 -10.43
CA ILE A 247 18.26 1.35 -9.02
C ILE A 247 17.82 -0.09 -8.77
N ASP A 248 18.62 -0.83 -7.99
CA ASP A 248 18.21 -2.14 -7.48
C ASP A 248 17.41 -1.98 -6.19
N PHE A 249 16.10 -1.76 -6.35
CA PHE A 249 15.19 -1.67 -5.22
C PHE A 249 15.20 -2.94 -4.35
N GLY A 250 15.40 -4.12 -4.94
CA GLY A 250 15.45 -5.37 -4.19
C GLY A 250 16.59 -5.36 -3.18
N ARG A 251 17.79 -4.98 -3.63
CA ARG A 251 18.96 -4.86 -2.77
C ARG A 251 18.80 -3.78 -1.70
N ILE A 252 18.34 -2.59 -2.07
CA ILE A 252 18.16 -1.46 -1.13
C ILE A 252 17.21 -1.86 0.00
N PHE A 253 16.03 -2.38 -0.35
CA PHE A 253 15.01 -2.74 0.63
C PHE A 253 15.42 -3.99 1.44
N TYR A 254 16.17 -4.92 0.86
CA TYR A 254 16.70 -6.06 1.61
C TYR A 254 17.76 -5.62 2.64
N GLN A 255 18.67 -4.72 2.28
CA GLN A 255 19.64 -4.17 3.23
C GLN A 255 18.96 -3.42 4.36
N PHE A 256 17.96 -2.59 4.04
CA PHE A 256 17.11 -1.93 5.02
C PHE A 256 16.45 -2.96 5.96
N TYR A 257 15.83 -4.01 5.40
CA TYR A 257 15.23 -5.09 6.18
C TYR A 257 16.21 -5.72 7.17
N ILE A 258 17.41 -6.10 6.72
CA ILE A 258 18.44 -6.71 7.57
C ILE A 258 18.88 -5.76 8.70
N ASN A 259 19.06 -4.48 8.41
CA ASN A 259 19.45 -3.49 9.42
C ASN A 259 18.36 -3.31 10.49
N GLU A 260 17.10 -3.28 10.08
CA GLU A 260 15.96 -3.13 10.98
C GLU A 260 15.80 -4.33 11.91
N ILE A 261 15.81 -5.55 11.38
CA ILE A 261 15.67 -6.75 12.21
C ILE A 261 16.88 -6.99 13.14
N SER A 262 18.06 -6.48 12.77
CA SER A 262 19.27 -6.58 13.59
C SER A 262 19.32 -5.53 14.70
N SER A 263 18.70 -4.36 14.47
CA SER A 263 18.72 -3.22 15.41
C SER A 263 17.55 -3.23 16.38
N ALA A 264 16.39 -3.74 15.95
CA ALA A 264 15.29 -4.00 16.86
C ALA A 264 15.72 -5.13 17.80
N ASN A 265 15.62 -4.94 19.12
CA ASN A 265 15.90 -5.94 20.17
C ASN A 265 14.90 -7.13 20.13
N LEU A 266 14.55 -7.61 18.93
CA LEU A 266 13.61 -8.67 18.63
C LEU A 266 14.16 -10.04 19.05
N HIS A 267 15.46 -10.19 19.29
CA HIS A 267 16.07 -11.51 19.48
C HIS A 267 15.42 -12.32 20.61
N ILE A 268 15.10 -11.69 21.75
CA ILE A 268 14.49 -12.40 22.89
C ILE A 268 13.02 -12.73 22.61
N LEU A 269 12.26 -11.81 22.02
CA LEU A 269 10.83 -12.00 21.72
C LEU A 269 10.60 -12.95 20.53
N SER A 270 11.51 -12.92 19.55
CA SER A 270 11.49 -13.83 18.40
C SER A 270 11.82 -15.25 18.82
N ALA A 271 12.69 -15.48 19.82
CA ALA A 271 12.93 -16.81 20.36
C ALA A 271 11.65 -17.40 20.98
N GLU A 272 10.98 -16.66 21.88
CA GLU A 272 9.73 -17.12 22.50
C GLU A 272 8.62 -17.32 21.47
N GLY A 273 8.46 -16.38 20.53
CA GLY A 273 7.51 -16.50 19.43
C GLY A 273 7.77 -17.73 18.55
N ASN A 274 9.04 -18.01 18.23
CA ASN A 274 9.44 -19.19 17.46
C ASN A 274 9.16 -20.49 18.21
N GLU A 275 9.43 -20.53 19.52
CA GLU A 275 9.09 -21.69 20.34
C GLU A 275 7.58 -21.92 20.38
N LEU A 276 6.78 -20.87 20.58
CA LEU A 276 5.32 -20.98 20.48
C LEU A 276 4.87 -21.45 19.11
N HIS A 277 5.50 -21.04 18.02
CA HIS A 277 5.20 -21.57 16.68
C HIS A 277 5.51 -23.06 16.55
N LYS A 278 6.59 -23.56 17.16
CA LYS A 278 6.93 -25.00 17.18
C LYS A 278 5.91 -25.80 17.98
N LEU A 279 5.53 -25.30 19.16
CA LEU A 279 4.55 -25.93 20.04
C LEU A 279 3.15 -25.94 19.41
N LEU A 280 2.73 -24.82 18.84
CA LEU A 280 1.46 -24.64 18.12
C LEU A 280 1.52 -25.08 16.65
N ARG A 281 2.56 -25.82 16.25
CA ARG A 281 2.59 -26.43 14.93
C ARG A 281 1.42 -27.40 14.80
N ARG A 282 0.71 -27.31 13.68
CA ARG A 282 -0.57 -27.98 13.43
C ARG A 282 -0.52 -29.51 13.45
N SER A 283 0.64 -30.09 13.23
CA SER A 283 0.89 -31.54 13.16
C SER A 283 1.64 -32.08 14.38
N THR A 284 2.03 -31.23 15.32
CA THR A 284 2.77 -31.68 16.51
C THR A 284 1.78 -32.10 17.58
N THR A 285 1.93 -33.28 18.16
CA THR A 285 1.09 -33.75 19.27
C THR A 285 1.14 -32.78 20.45
N LYS A 286 -0.03 -32.45 20.99
CA LYS A 286 -0.19 -31.57 22.15
C LYS A 286 -0.27 -32.41 23.44
N PRO A 287 0.62 -32.20 24.42
CA PRO A 287 0.50 -32.88 25.70
C PRO A 287 -0.81 -32.53 26.41
N SER A 288 -1.36 -33.46 27.18
CA SER A 288 -2.56 -33.22 28.00
C SER A 288 -2.33 -32.04 28.96
N GLY A 289 -3.27 -31.10 29.02
CA GLY A 289 -3.19 -29.90 29.85
C GLY A 289 -2.26 -28.79 29.33
N SER A 290 -1.59 -28.98 28.19
CA SER A 290 -0.68 -27.97 27.61
C SER A 290 -1.37 -26.67 27.16
N PHE A 291 -2.68 -26.68 26.95
CA PHE A 291 -3.44 -25.50 26.53
C PHE A 291 -3.27 -24.32 27.52
N ALA A 292 -3.32 -24.59 28.83
CA ALA A 292 -3.19 -23.56 29.85
C ALA A 292 -1.78 -22.94 29.87
N ASP A 293 -0.74 -23.77 29.77
CA ASP A 293 0.66 -23.33 29.70
C ASP A 293 0.90 -22.47 28.45
N TYR A 294 0.48 -22.95 27.27
CA TYR A 294 0.70 -22.23 26.01
C TYR A 294 -0.09 -20.92 25.97
N SER A 295 -1.29 -20.90 26.57
CA SER A 295 -2.09 -19.68 26.73
C SER A 295 -1.38 -18.65 27.61
N ALA A 296 -0.80 -19.07 28.74
CA ALA A 296 -0.06 -18.18 29.64
C ALA A 296 1.20 -17.61 28.96
N ARG A 297 1.93 -18.45 28.22
CA ARG A 297 3.10 -18.02 27.43
C ARG A 297 2.74 -17.03 26.34
N LEU A 298 1.65 -17.29 25.59
CA LEU A 298 1.16 -16.38 24.56
C LEU A 298 0.72 -15.03 25.16
N ALA A 299 0.07 -15.03 26.33
CA ALA A 299 -0.30 -13.81 27.04
C ALA A 299 0.93 -13.03 27.51
N SER A 300 1.96 -13.73 28.01
CA SER A 300 3.24 -13.12 28.37
C SER A 300 3.92 -12.50 27.15
N LEU A 301 3.96 -13.20 26.01
CA LEU A 301 4.51 -12.67 24.76
C LEU A 301 3.80 -11.37 24.35
N LYS A 302 2.46 -11.35 24.40
CA LYS A 302 1.68 -10.14 24.08
C LYS A 302 2.08 -8.97 24.96
N LYS A 303 2.13 -9.20 26.27
CA LYS A 303 2.51 -8.17 27.25
C LYS A 303 3.91 -7.63 26.96
N SER A 304 4.86 -8.50 26.63
CA SER A 304 6.22 -8.07 26.29
C SER A 304 6.29 -7.30 24.97
N ILE A 305 5.48 -7.64 23.95
CA ILE A 305 5.37 -6.85 22.71
C ILE A 305 4.89 -5.42 23.03
N GLU A 306 3.87 -5.30 23.89
CA GLU A 306 3.31 -4.01 24.31
C GLU A 306 4.32 -3.21 25.15
N GLU A 307 4.98 -3.83 26.13
CA GLU A 307 5.99 -3.19 27.01
C GLU A 307 7.18 -2.62 26.23
N HIS A 308 7.54 -3.24 25.09
CA HIS A 308 8.65 -2.80 24.23
C HIS A 308 8.20 -1.93 23.05
N ASN A 309 6.90 -1.60 22.94
CA ASN A 309 6.31 -0.84 21.83
C ASN A 309 6.53 -1.47 20.43
N LEU A 310 6.49 -2.80 20.34
CA LEU A 310 6.75 -3.55 19.10
C LEU A 310 5.48 -4.00 18.36
N ASN A 311 4.36 -3.29 18.58
CA ASN A 311 3.07 -3.68 18.03
C ASN A 311 3.06 -3.63 16.49
N ASP A 312 3.69 -2.64 15.88
CA ASP A 312 3.72 -2.53 14.41
C ASP A 312 4.50 -3.69 13.78
N GLU A 313 5.58 -4.11 14.42
CA GLU A 313 6.45 -5.20 14.02
C GLU A 313 5.77 -6.56 14.19
N LEU A 314 5.21 -6.83 15.38
CA LEU A 314 4.91 -8.19 15.85
C LEU A 314 3.41 -8.50 16.08
N SER A 315 2.48 -7.53 15.97
CA SER A 315 1.05 -7.82 16.21
C SER A 315 0.50 -8.94 15.32
N TYR A 316 0.92 -8.98 14.05
CA TYR A 316 0.49 -10.02 13.11
C TYR A 316 0.87 -11.43 13.60
N HIS A 317 2.06 -11.54 14.21
CA HIS A 317 2.62 -12.79 14.70
C HIS A 317 1.86 -13.26 15.95
N TYR A 318 1.55 -12.33 16.86
CA TYR A 318 0.68 -12.61 18.01
C TYR A 318 -0.70 -13.11 17.58
N TYR A 319 -1.38 -12.37 16.68
CA TYR A 319 -2.71 -12.75 16.19
C TYR A 319 -2.70 -14.11 15.49
N TRP A 320 -1.63 -14.43 14.75
CA TRP A 320 -1.50 -15.73 14.10
C TRP A 320 -1.34 -16.88 15.11
N LEU A 321 -0.49 -16.71 16.12
CA LEU A 321 -0.34 -17.69 17.20
C LEU A 321 -1.65 -17.88 17.98
N GLN A 322 -2.35 -16.78 18.28
CA GLN A 322 -3.65 -16.80 18.93
C GLN A 322 -4.68 -17.55 18.09
N GLY A 323 -4.76 -17.26 16.79
CA GLY A 323 -5.64 -17.95 15.85
C GLY A 323 -5.34 -19.45 15.78
N ARG A 324 -4.05 -19.83 15.75
CA ARG A 324 -3.62 -21.24 15.83
C ARG A 324 -4.05 -21.92 17.12
N MET A 325 -3.84 -21.26 18.26
CA MET A 325 -4.23 -21.81 19.56
C MET A 325 -5.75 -22.05 19.63
N LEU A 326 -6.54 -21.08 19.17
CA LEU A 326 -8.01 -21.15 19.14
C LEU A 326 -8.53 -22.22 18.18
N ILE A 327 -7.98 -22.31 16.96
CA ILE A 327 -8.47 -23.34 16.02
C ILE A 327 -8.13 -24.73 16.51
N LEU A 328 -6.92 -24.94 17.08
CA LEU A 328 -6.50 -26.25 17.58
C LEU A 328 -7.29 -26.68 18.84
N SER A 329 -7.96 -25.75 19.53
CA SER A 329 -8.87 -26.02 20.64
C SER A 329 -10.34 -26.01 20.25
N GLY A 330 -10.65 -25.99 18.94
CA GLY A 330 -12.01 -26.11 18.41
C GLY A 330 -12.81 -24.81 18.38
N GLN A 331 -12.22 -23.66 18.69
CA GLN A 331 -12.89 -22.35 18.65
C GLN A 331 -12.84 -21.74 17.23
N ILE A 332 -13.58 -22.34 16.29
CA ILE A 332 -13.48 -22.08 14.84
C ILE A 332 -13.79 -20.62 14.45
N ASP A 333 -14.86 -20.05 15.00
CA ASP A 333 -15.31 -18.69 14.64
C ASP A 333 -14.34 -17.63 15.18
N THR A 334 -13.98 -17.71 16.46
CA THR A 334 -13.03 -16.81 17.11
C THR A 334 -11.64 -16.91 16.48
N ALA A 335 -11.23 -18.11 16.08
CA ALA A 335 -9.96 -18.30 15.37
C ALA A 335 -9.93 -17.51 14.06
N LEU A 336 -11.01 -17.52 13.27
CA LEU A 336 -11.06 -16.77 12.01
C LEU A 336 -10.82 -15.29 12.24
N GLU A 337 -11.43 -14.68 13.26
CA GLU A 337 -11.20 -13.27 13.58
C GLU A 337 -9.72 -12.97 13.84
N CYS A 338 -9.04 -13.80 14.63
CA CYS A 338 -7.60 -13.68 14.86
C CYS A 338 -6.79 -13.82 13.55
N TYR A 339 -7.13 -14.77 12.67
CA TYR A 339 -6.46 -14.89 11.36
C TYR A 339 -6.68 -13.66 10.48
N LEU A 340 -7.88 -13.08 10.48
CA LEU A 340 -8.16 -11.86 9.73
C LEU A 340 -7.34 -10.69 10.28
N ASN A 341 -7.26 -10.54 11.60
CA ASN A 341 -6.41 -9.52 12.22
C ASN A 341 -4.92 -9.74 11.87
N ALA A 342 -4.43 -10.98 11.86
CA ALA A 342 -3.07 -11.29 11.43
C ALA A 342 -2.83 -10.95 9.95
N VAL A 343 -3.78 -11.25 9.06
CA VAL A 343 -3.70 -10.86 7.65
C VAL A 343 -3.67 -9.33 7.54
N GLU A 344 -4.56 -8.60 8.21
CA GLU A 344 -4.58 -7.14 8.17
C GLU A 344 -3.30 -6.50 8.72
N SER A 345 -2.77 -6.98 9.84
CA SER A 345 -1.51 -6.50 10.44
C SER A 345 -0.25 -6.88 9.64
N SER A 346 -0.39 -7.72 8.60
CA SER A 346 0.72 -8.14 7.76
C SER A 346 0.68 -7.54 6.36
N LEU A 347 -0.19 -6.58 6.04
CA LEU A 347 -0.40 -6.09 4.66
C LEU A 347 0.87 -5.68 3.89
N TYR A 348 1.93 -5.22 4.57
CA TYR A 348 3.25 -4.87 3.99
C TYR A 348 4.31 -5.97 4.15
N LYS A 349 3.92 -7.13 4.63
CA LYS A 349 4.83 -8.22 4.93
C LYS A 349 4.66 -9.28 3.84
N SER A 350 5.76 -9.93 3.53
CA SER A 350 5.89 -11.02 2.57
C SER A 350 6.82 -12.08 3.16
N GLY A 351 7.17 -13.09 2.38
CA GLY A 351 7.98 -14.21 2.85
C GLY A 351 7.15 -15.40 3.32
N ASP A 352 7.87 -16.43 3.78
CA ASP A 352 7.33 -17.77 4.00
C ASP A 352 6.26 -17.81 5.09
N ASN A 353 6.41 -17.00 6.13
CA ASN A 353 5.43 -16.91 7.21
C ASN A 353 4.12 -16.32 6.69
N ILE A 354 4.17 -15.26 5.88
CA ILE A 354 2.97 -14.65 5.29
C ILE A 354 2.29 -15.61 4.31
N ARG A 355 3.07 -16.38 3.54
CA ARG A 355 2.51 -17.45 2.69
C ARG A 355 1.75 -18.50 3.51
N ASN A 356 2.33 -18.94 4.62
CA ASN A 356 1.70 -19.92 5.51
C ASN A 356 0.46 -19.34 6.19
N LEU A 357 0.54 -18.10 6.67
CA LEU A 357 -0.59 -17.36 7.24
C LEU A 357 -1.77 -17.29 6.26
N LEU A 358 -1.53 -16.92 5.01
CA LEU A 358 -2.58 -16.81 3.99
C LEU A 358 -3.20 -18.18 3.66
N LYS A 359 -2.39 -19.25 3.55
CA LYS A 359 -2.91 -20.62 3.36
C LYS A 359 -3.81 -21.04 4.52
N GLU A 360 -3.34 -20.82 5.75
CA GLU A 360 -4.12 -21.15 6.95
C GLU A 360 -5.40 -20.33 7.02
N ALA A 361 -5.34 -19.01 6.77
CA ALA A 361 -6.51 -18.14 6.79
C ALA A 361 -7.57 -18.57 5.75
N LEU A 362 -7.16 -18.97 4.54
CA LEU A 362 -8.07 -19.53 3.54
C LEU A 362 -8.74 -20.82 4.03
N ALA A 363 -7.96 -21.74 4.59
CA ALA A 363 -8.44 -22.99 5.14
C ALA A 363 -9.42 -22.77 6.30
N ILE A 364 -9.09 -21.89 7.26
CA ILE A 364 -9.95 -21.56 8.40
C ILE A 364 -11.25 -20.90 7.94
N ALA A 365 -11.18 -19.98 6.98
CA ALA A 365 -12.36 -19.32 6.42
C ALA A 365 -13.25 -20.29 5.62
N ALA A 366 -12.68 -21.31 4.98
CA ALA A 366 -13.41 -22.31 4.21
C ALA A 366 -14.13 -23.33 5.10
N ILE A 367 -13.57 -23.70 6.26
CA ILE A 367 -14.22 -24.65 7.17
C ILE A 367 -15.32 -24.05 8.03
N GLN A 368 -15.56 -22.74 7.99
CA GLN A 368 -16.66 -22.11 8.74
C GLN A 368 -18.01 -22.75 8.39
N GLN A 369 -18.99 -22.76 9.31
CA GLN A 369 -20.30 -23.36 9.05
C GLN A 369 -20.93 -22.81 7.76
N LYS A 370 -20.77 -21.51 7.53
CA LYS A 370 -21.15 -20.81 6.30
C LYS A 370 -19.98 -19.95 5.81
N PRO A 371 -19.15 -20.46 4.89
CA PRO A 371 -17.98 -19.73 4.41
C PRO A 371 -18.37 -18.39 3.79
N HIS A 372 -17.82 -17.30 4.33
CA HIS A 372 -18.14 -15.96 3.88
C HIS A 372 -17.34 -15.63 2.61
N LYS A 373 -17.98 -15.75 1.44
CA LYS A 373 -17.34 -15.53 0.13
C LYS A 373 -16.57 -14.21 0.01
N PRO A 374 -17.07 -13.05 0.49
CA PRO A 374 -16.29 -11.81 0.45
C PRO A 374 -14.98 -11.91 1.22
N THR A 375 -14.96 -12.55 2.39
CA THR A 375 -13.73 -12.76 3.18
C THR A 375 -12.73 -13.63 2.42
N LEU A 376 -13.19 -14.77 1.89
CA LEU A 376 -12.35 -15.67 1.09
C LEU A 376 -11.78 -14.95 -0.14
N LYS A 377 -12.62 -14.17 -0.84
CA LYS A 377 -12.19 -13.34 -1.99
C LYS A 377 -11.08 -12.38 -1.59
N LYS A 378 -11.18 -11.72 -0.43
CA LYS A 378 -10.14 -10.79 0.04
C LYS A 378 -8.79 -11.50 0.26
N ILE A 379 -8.81 -12.64 0.95
CA ILE A 379 -7.59 -13.41 1.23
C ILE A 379 -7.00 -13.98 -0.08
N LYS A 380 -7.83 -14.57 -0.95
CA LYS A 380 -7.41 -15.10 -2.26
C LYS A 380 -6.82 -14.02 -3.17
N SER A 381 -7.42 -12.83 -3.22
CA SER A 381 -6.91 -11.73 -4.05
C SER A 381 -5.51 -11.31 -3.61
N ARG A 382 -5.29 -11.24 -2.29
CA ARG A 382 -3.97 -10.96 -1.73
C ARG A 382 -2.96 -12.07 -2.04
N ALA A 383 -3.38 -13.32 -1.89
CA ALA A 383 -2.55 -14.48 -2.23
C ALA A 383 -2.11 -14.44 -3.70
N LEU A 384 -3.03 -14.19 -4.63
CA LEU A 384 -2.71 -14.09 -6.06
C LEU A 384 -1.77 -12.93 -6.40
N THR A 385 -1.86 -11.82 -5.65
CA THR A 385 -1.01 -10.65 -5.87
C THR A 385 0.44 -10.88 -5.42
N PHE A 386 0.64 -11.41 -4.20
CA PHE A 386 1.96 -11.45 -3.57
C PHE A 386 2.57 -12.85 -3.50
N CYS A 387 1.76 -13.90 -3.54
CA CYS A 387 2.23 -15.28 -3.43
C CYS A 387 1.37 -16.27 -4.23
N PRO A 388 1.17 -16.05 -5.55
CA PRO A 388 0.24 -16.85 -6.37
C PRO A 388 0.54 -18.36 -6.33
N GLN A 389 1.78 -18.76 -6.04
CA GLN A 389 2.20 -20.15 -5.83
C GLN A 389 1.46 -20.88 -4.71
N ILE A 390 0.76 -20.18 -3.80
CA ILE A 390 -0.03 -20.82 -2.75
C ILE A 390 -1.43 -21.24 -3.19
N ILE A 391 -1.87 -20.77 -4.35
CA ILE A 391 -3.16 -21.08 -4.96
C ILE A 391 -2.90 -22.06 -6.12
N GLU A 392 -3.72 -23.08 -6.27
CA GLU A 392 -3.58 -24.04 -7.37
C GLU A 392 -3.74 -23.34 -8.74
N PRO A 393 -2.95 -23.69 -9.78
CA PRO A 393 -2.95 -23.00 -11.07
C PRO A 393 -4.33 -22.79 -11.68
N GLN A 394 -5.19 -23.81 -11.65
CA GLN A 394 -6.56 -23.79 -12.15
C GLN A 394 -7.50 -22.86 -11.36
N LEU A 395 -7.14 -22.50 -10.13
CA LEU A 395 -7.92 -21.59 -9.27
C LEU A 395 -7.44 -20.14 -9.35
N ARG A 396 -6.43 -19.83 -10.18
CA ARG A 396 -5.84 -18.48 -10.31
C ARG A 396 -6.57 -17.55 -11.29
N GLU A 397 -7.79 -17.92 -11.70
CA GLU A 397 -8.59 -17.10 -12.60
C GLU A 397 -8.85 -15.69 -12.04
N LEU A 398 -8.78 -14.71 -12.94
CA LEU A 398 -9.07 -13.31 -12.66
C LEU A 398 -10.22 -12.82 -13.58
N PRO A 399 -11.12 -11.93 -13.12
CA PRO A 399 -11.17 -11.34 -11.78
C PRO A 399 -11.48 -12.38 -10.69
N VAL A 400 -11.00 -12.13 -9.47
CA VAL A 400 -11.04 -13.13 -8.41
C VAL A 400 -12.48 -13.52 -8.09
N ASN A 401 -12.79 -14.80 -8.26
CA ASN A 401 -14.06 -15.40 -7.88
C ASN A 401 -13.85 -16.51 -6.83
N ILE A 402 -14.90 -16.80 -6.05
CA ILE A 402 -14.96 -17.89 -5.07
C ILE A 402 -16.00 -18.89 -5.55
N THR A 403 -15.49 -19.96 -6.14
CA THR A 403 -16.24 -21.11 -6.65
C THR A 403 -16.46 -22.13 -5.53
N LYS A 404 -17.14 -23.23 -5.87
CA LYS A 404 -17.22 -24.38 -4.97
C LYS A 404 -15.87 -25.12 -4.91
N GLU A 405 -15.18 -25.27 -6.04
CA GLU A 405 -13.85 -25.92 -6.06
C GLU A 405 -12.85 -25.21 -5.15
N ASP A 406 -12.89 -23.87 -5.10
CA ASP A 406 -12.06 -23.08 -4.17
C ASP A 406 -12.27 -23.50 -2.71
N VAL A 407 -13.54 -23.59 -2.29
CA VAL A 407 -13.91 -23.91 -0.91
C VAL A 407 -13.55 -25.36 -0.60
N ASP A 408 -13.86 -26.29 -1.51
CA ASP A 408 -13.58 -27.71 -1.35
C ASP A 408 -12.07 -27.96 -1.24
N GLU A 409 -11.25 -27.32 -2.08
CA GLU A 409 -9.77 -27.41 -2.03
C GLU A 409 -9.22 -26.92 -0.68
N TRP A 410 -9.70 -25.78 -0.17
CA TRP A 410 -9.21 -25.25 1.10
C TRP A 410 -9.72 -26.02 2.32
N CYS A 411 -10.93 -26.58 2.27
CA CYS A 411 -11.42 -27.53 3.27
C CYS A 411 -10.57 -28.81 3.28
N PHE A 412 -10.25 -29.36 2.10
CA PHE A 412 -9.37 -30.51 1.98
C PHE A 412 -7.97 -30.21 2.51
N TRP A 413 -7.42 -29.05 2.16
CA TRP A 413 -6.14 -28.58 2.69
C TRP A 413 -6.14 -28.49 4.22
N PHE A 414 -7.24 -28.00 4.82
CA PHE A 414 -7.40 -27.99 6.29
C PHE A 414 -7.29 -29.40 6.85
N ALA A 415 -8.06 -30.36 6.32
CA ALA A 415 -8.09 -31.73 6.82
C ALA A 415 -6.71 -32.41 6.77
N ILE A 416 -5.89 -32.11 5.76
CA ILE A 416 -4.52 -32.65 5.64
C ILE A 416 -3.54 -31.93 6.57
N ARG A 417 -3.65 -30.62 6.71
CA ARG A 417 -2.61 -29.79 7.36
C ARG A 417 -2.88 -29.45 8.81
N PHE A 418 -4.09 -29.74 9.29
CA PHE A 418 -4.48 -29.73 10.70
C PHE A 418 -4.95 -31.14 11.08
N PRO A 419 -4.06 -32.15 11.11
CA PRO A 419 -4.43 -33.51 11.49
C PRO A 419 -4.91 -33.58 12.94
N GLN A 420 -5.74 -34.58 13.24
CA GLN A 420 -6.30 -34.77 14.58
C GLN A 420 -5.22 -34.92 15.67
N SER A 421 -4.06 -35.49 15.31
CA SER A 421 -2.90 -35.64 16.19
C SER A 421 -2.42 -34.31 16.77
N GLY A 422 -2.55 -33.21 16.03
CA GLY A 422 -2.02 -31.92 16.43
C GLY A 422 -2.98 -31.01 17.19
N TRP A 423 -4.22 -31.45 17.41
CA TRP A 423 -5.24 -30.71 18.15
C TRP A 423 -5.07 -30.87 19.66
N PHE A 424 -5.59 -29.91 20.42
CA PHE A 424 -5.76 -30.06 21.86
C PHE A 424 -6.94 -30.99 22.16
N GLU A 425 -6.93 -31.67 23.30
CA GLU A 425 -7.99 -32.61 23.68
C GLU A 425 -9.36 -31.94 23.71
N GLU A 426 -9.42 -30.72 24.22
CA GLU A 426 -10.63 -29.90 24.36
C GLU A 426 -11.30 -29.59 23.02
N GLY A 427 -10.52 -29.54 21.93
CA GLY A 427 -11.01 -29.21 20.59
C GLY A 427 -11.39 -30.42 19.74
N LYS A 428 -11.02 -31.64 20.13
CA LYS A 428 -11.08 -32.81 19.25
C LYS A 428 -12.48 -33.13 18.79
N GLU A 429 -13.44 -33.16 19.71
CA GLU A 429 -14.83 -33.51 19.39
C GLU A 429 -15.43 -32.50 18.41
N ILE A 430 -15.31 -31.21 18.72
CA ILE A 430 -15.85 -30.11 17.91
C ILE A 430 -15.27 -30.10 16.49
N LEU A 431 -13.95 -30.24 16.36
CA LEU A 431 -13.28 -30.27 15.05
C LEU A 431 -13.63 -31.54 14.26
N MET A 432 -13.69 -32.70 14.93
CA MET A 432 -14.11 -33.94 14.26
C MET A 432 -15.56 -33.86 13.77
N ASP A 433 -16.48 -33.30 14.57
CA ASP A 433 -17.87 -33.08 14.18
C ASP A 433 -17.94 -32.16 12.95
N ARG A 434 -17.14 -31.09 12.95
CA ARG A 434 -17.09 -30.19 11.80
C ARG A 434 -16.56 -30.87 10.54
N LEU A 435 -15.50 -31.68 10.66
CA LEU A 435 -14.97 -32.43 9.52
C LEU A 435 -15.94 -33.52 9.04
N ARG A 436 -16.71 -34.14 9.93
CA ARG A 436 -17.78 -35.08 9.55
C ARG A 436 -18.87 -34.39 8.73
N GLN A 437 -19.28 -33.19 9.12
CA GLN A 437 -20.23 -32.38 8.34
C GLN A 437 -19.70 -32.02 6.94
N LEU A 438 -18.38 -31.93 6.79
CA LEU A 438 -17.71 -31.66 5.51
C LEU A 438 -17.35 -32.94 4.73
N GLY A 439 -17.56 -34.13 5.29
CA GLY A 439 -17.16 -35.40 4.68
C GLY A 439 -15.64 -35.65 4.63
N LEU A 440 -14.89 -35.05 5.56
CA LEU A 440 -13.41 -35.04 5.57
C LEU A 440 -12.78 -35.70 6.81
N ASP A 441 -13.57 -36.37 7.65
CA ASP A 441 -13.10 -36.91 8.93
C ASP A 441 -12.08 -38.05 8.77
N GLU A 442 -12.26 -38.91 7.75
CA GLU A 442 -11.31 -39.98 7.44
C GLU A 442 -9.95 -39.45 6.96
N VAL A 443 -9.92 -38.30 6.29
CA VAL A 443 -8.67 -37.67 5.83
C VAL A 443 -7.88 -37.17 7.05
N ALA A 444 -8.53 -36.48 7.98
CA ALA A 444 -7.86 -35.92 9.14
C ALA A 444 -7.36 -36.96 10.16
N LYS A 445 -7.99 -38.13 10.24
CA LYS A 445 -7.52 -39.26 11.08
C LYS A 445 -6.26 -39.92 10.52
N LYS A 446 -6.14 -40.01 9.19
CA LYS A 446 -5.05 -40.72 8.50
C LYS A 446 -3.78 -39.88 8.32
N CYS A 447 -3.89 -38.57 8.47
CA CYS A 447 -2.74 -37.66 8.40
C CYS A 447 -2.03 -37.59 9.77
N HIS A 448 -0.69 -37.58 9.77
CA HIS A 448 0.14 -37.50 10.97
C HIS A 448 1.04 -36.27 10.95
#